data_AF-A0A1B7W4U4-F1
#
_entry.id   AF-A0A1B7W4U4-F1
#
_cell.length_a   1.000
_cell.length_b   1.000
_cell.length_c   1.000
_cell.angle_alpha   90.00
_cell.angle_beta   90.00
_cell.angle_gamma   90.00
#
_symmetry.space_group_name_H-M   'P 1'
#
loop_
_entity.id
_entity.type
_entity.pdbx_description
1 polymer ?
#
loop_
_entity_poly.entity_id
_entity_poly.type
_entity_poly.pdbx_seq_one_letter_code
_entity_poly.pdbx_strand_id
1 'polypeptide(L)'
;MRRRAKGGIAILFKQQNKEYVRLAITTERAVWVEVANIFPVPLFLATVYFPAADEKDEREHLFDEIHQNMKKFKEYGYTAICGDFNARCKANGD
;
A
#
# COMPACT_ATOMS: atom_id res chain seq x y z
N MET A 1 -9.08 -8.00 27.14
CA MET A 1 -8.85 -8.00 25.68
C MET A 1 -7.98 -6.81 25.33
N ARG A 2 -6.70 -6.99 24.97
CA ARG A 2 -5.88 -5.87 24.44
C ARG A 2 -6.31 -5.68 22.98
N ARG A 3 -7.01 -4.59 22.66
CA ARG A 3 -7.21 -4.19 21.26
C ARG A 3 -5.81 -3.96 20.67
N ARG A 4 -5.40 -4.73 19.66
CA ARG A 4 -4.20 -4.38 18.87
C ARG A 4 -4.41 -2.98 18.32
N ALA A 5 -3.42 -2.11 18.43
CA ALA A 5 -3.48 -0.79 17.84
C ALA A 5 -3.74 -0.95 16.33
N LYS A 6 -4.79 -0.30 15.82
CA LYS A 6 -5.04 -0.19 14.37
C LYS A 6 -4.03 0.82 13.80
N GLY A 7 -3.38 0.49 12.68
CA GLY A 7 -2.37 1.34 12.03
C GLY A 7 -0.92 0.91 12.28
N GLY A 8 0.02 1.85 12.12
CA GLY A 8 1.47 1.61 12.31
C GLY A 8 2.28 1.51 11.01
N ILE A 9 1.83 2.19 9.96
CA ILE A 9 2.49 2.18 8.65
C ILE A 9 3.27 3.48 8.47
N ALA A 10 4.52 3.36 8.04
CA ALA A 10 5.36 4.49 7.68
C ALA A 10 6.13 4.19 6.39
N ILE A 11 6.32 5.21 5.56
CA ILE A 11 7.29 5.19 4.48
C ILE A 11 8.44 6.11 4.87
N LEU A 12 9.63 5.54 4.96
CA LEU A 12 10.87 6.29 5.17
C LEU A 12 11.61 6.41 3.85
N PHE A 13 12.10 7.61 3.56
CA PHE A 13 12.91 7.87 2.38
C PHE A 13 14.11 8.75 2.76
N LYS A 14 15.20 8.64 1.98
CA LYS A 14 16.40 9.45 2.18
C LYS A 14 16.07 10.93 1.94
N GLN A 15 16.60 11.83 2.74
CA GLN A 15 16.31 13.27 2.65
C GLN A 15 16.58 13.86 1.25
N GLN A 16 17.59 13.35 0.54
CA GLN A 16 17.89 13.73 -0.85
C GLN A 16 16.75 13.44 -1.84
N ASN A 17 15.80 12.57 -1.48
CA ASN A 17 14.64 12.24 -2.31
C ASN A 17 13.39 13.08 -2.00
N LYS A 18 13.48 14.05 -1.09
CA LYS A 18 12.32 14.81 -0.59
C LYS A 18 11.53 15.52 -1.68
N GLU A 19 12.19 16.00 -2.73
CA GLU A 19 11.53 16.68 -3.84
C GLU A 19 10.77 15.72 -4.78
N TYR A 20 11.14 14.43 -4.76
CA TYR A 20 10.55 13.39 -5.61
C TYR A 20 9.39 12.65 -4.94
N VAL A 21 9.33 12.64 -3.60
CA VAL A 21 8.33 11.88 -2.85
C VAL A 21 7.24 12.80 -2.33
N ARG A 22 5.99 12.52 -2.72
CA ARG A 22 4.80 13.25 -2.26
C ARG A 22 3.78 12.28 -1.69
N LEU A 23 3.13 12.66 -0.59
CA LEU A 23 2.01 11.91 -0.06
C LEU A 23 0.84 11.98 -1.05
N ALA A 24 0.33 10.83 -1.46
CA ALA A 24 -0.82 10.74 -2.36
C ALA A 24 -2.12 10.50 -1.57
N ILE A 25 -2.15 9.42 -0.78
CA ILE A 25 -3.32 9.00 -0.01
C ILE A 25 -2.85 8.35 1.29
N THR A 26 -3.58 8.56 2.39
CA THR A 26 -3.41 7.81 3.64
C THR A 26 -4.75 7.28 4.10
N THR A 27 -4.78 6.00 4.48
CA THR A 27 -5.92 5.37 5.14
C THR A 27 -5.43 4.70 6.42
N GLU A 28 -6.33 4.08 7.19
CA GLU A 28 -5.94 3.37 8.41
C GLU A 28 -4.98 2.19 8.16
N ARG A 29 -4.98 1.65 6.93
CA ARG A 29 -4.29 0.40 6.57
C ARG A 29 -3.39 0.52 5.34
N ALA A 30 -3.30 1.71 4.72
CA ALA A 30 -2.42 1.96 3.60
C ALA A 30 -1.85 3.38 3.59
N VAL A 31 -0.60 3.51 3.15
CA VAL A 31 0.01 4.81 2.81
C VAL A 31 0.49 4.73 1.37
N TRP A 32 0.00 5.66 0.56
CA TRP A 32 0.38 5.83 -0.84
C TRP A 32 1.25 7.07 -1.00
N VAL A 33 2.37 6.92 -1.70
CA VAL A 33 3.21 8.03 -2.14
C VAL A 33 3.36 8.01 -3.65
N GLU A 34 3.40 9.20 -4.22
CA GLU A 34 3.88 9.43 -5.57
C GLU A 34 5.40 9.63 -5.51
N VAL A 35 6.13 8.93 -6.35
CA VAL A 35 7.56 9.08 -6.58
C VAL A 35 7.77 9.57 -8.00
N ALA A 36 8.00 10.87 -8.15
CA ALA A 36 8.15 11.56 -9.43
C ALA A 36 9.62 11.62 -9.87
N ASN A 37 9.85 11.87 -11.16
CA ASN A 37 11.16 12.18 -11.77
C ASN A 37 12.28 11.12 -11.61
N ILE A 38 11.96 9.89 -11.16
CA ILE A 38 12.89 8.74 -11.18
C ILE A 38 12.67 7.88 -12.44
N PHE A 39 11.46 7.92 -13.01
CA PHE A 39 11.04 7.18 -14.19
C PHE A 39 10.41 8.15 -15.21
N PRO A 40 10.20 7.74 -16.49
CA PRO A 40 9.51 8.57 -17.48
C PRO A 40 8.08 8.95 -17.09
N VAL A 41 7.44 8.14 -16.25
CA VAL A 41 6.13 8.40 -15.63
C VAL A 41 6.23 8.17 -14.11
N PRO A 42 5.41 8.82 -13.28
CA PRO A 42 5.46 8.64 -11.83
C PRO A 42 5.29 7.18 -11.39
N LEU A 43 5.89 6.82 -10.25
CA LEU A 43 5.60 5.58 -9.54
C LEU A 43 4.71 5.87 -8.33
N PHE A 44 3.54 5.26 -8.27
CA PHE A 44 2.67 5.26 -7.10
C PHE A 44 2.95 4.02 -6.26
N LEU A 45 3.58 4.22 -5.11
CA LEU A 45 3.96 3.16 -4.18
C LEU A 45 3.01 3.16 -2.98
N ALA A 46 2.41 2.00 -2.70
CA ALA A 46 1.66 1.74 -1.49
C ALA A 46 2.43 0.84 -0.54
N THR A 47 2.42 1.18 0.76
CA THR A 47 2.68 0.21 1.83
C THR A 47 1.38 -0.09 2.56
N VAL A 48 1.10 -1.37 2.79
CA VAL A 48 -0.17 -1.86 3.34
C VAL A 48 0.05 -2.77 4.55
N TYR A 49 -0.91 -2.76 5.46
CA TYR A 49 -0.98 -3.72 6.56
C TYR A 49 -2.37 -4.36 6.59
N PHE A 50 -2.49 -5.52 5.93
CA PHE A 50 -3.75 -6.22 5.84
C PHE A 50 -4.19 -6.74 7.21
N PRO A 51 -5.50 -6.74 7.52
CA PRO A 51 -6.04 -7.39 8.71
C PRO A 51 -5.72 -8.90 8.77
N ALA A 52 -5.83 -9.50 9.94
CA ALA A 52 -5.63 -10.94 10.11
C ALA A 52 -6.70 -11.74 9.34
N ALA A 53 -6.42 -13.02 9.06
CA ALA A 53 -7.26 -13.85 8.18
C ALA A 53 -8.70 -14.07 8.68
N ASP A 54 -8.94 -13.90 9.99
CA ASP A 54 -10.25 -13.96 10.64
C ASP A 54 -11.07 -12.66 10.51
N GLU A 55 -10.44 -11.53 10.15
CA GLU A 55 -11.07 -10.23 9.94
C GLU A 55 -11.56 -10.05 8.49
N LYS A 56 -12.40 -10.97 7.98
CA LYS A 56 -12.77 -11.06 6.55
C LYS A 56 -13.33 -9.76 5.95
N ASP A 57 -14.32 -9.14 6.60
CA ASP A 57 -14.97 -7.94 6.07
C ASP A 57 -13.99 -6.76 5.97
N GLU A 58 -13.11 -6.59 6.97
CA GLU A 58 -12.05 -5.56 6.93
C GLU A 58 -11.05 -5.85 5.80
N ARG A 59 -10.75 -7.13 5.52
CA ARG A 59 -9.86 -7.52 4.41
C ARG A 59 -10.47 -7.23 3.05
N GLU A 60 -11.73 -7.58 2.84
CA GLU A 60 -12.45 -7.30 1.58
C GLU A 60 -12.53 -5.80 1.33
N HIS A 61 -12.87 -5.02 2.35
CA HIS A 61 -12.89 -3.56 2.26
C HIS A 61 -11.51 -2.99 1.86
N LEU A 62 -10.43 -3.48 2.47
CA LEU A 62 -9.08 -3.05 2.10
C LEU A 62 -8.69 -3.50 0.69
N PHE A 63 -9.08 -4.70 0.25
CA PHE A 63 -8.85 -5.16 -1.12
C PHE A 63 -9.51 -4.24 -2.13
N ASP A 64 -10.78 -3.88 -1.90
CA ASP A 64 -11.52 -2.97 -2.76
C ASP A 64 -10.88 -1.58 -2.77
N GLU A 65 -10.50 -1.04 -1.61
CA GLU A 65 -9.79 0.23 -1.50
C GLU A 65 -8.49 0.23 -2.32
N ILE A 66 -7.66 -0.79 -2.15
CA ILE A 66 -6.40 -0.94 -2.90
C ILE A 66 -6.68 -1.10 -4.39
N HIS A 67 -7.68 -1.88 -4.78
CA HIS A 67 -8.03 -2.09 -6.18
C HIS A 67 -8.48 -0.79 -6.86
N GLN A 68 -9.34 0.00 -6.23
CA GLN A 68 -9.79 1.29 -6.76
C GLN A 68 -8.63 2.29 -6.90
N ASN A 69 -7.75 2.35 -5.89
CA ASN A 69 -6.57 3.21 -5.94
C ASN A 69 -5.59 2.78 -7.03
N MET A 70 -5.34 1.47 -7.19
CA MET A 70 -4.54 0.95 -8.31
C MET A 70 -5.13 1.34 -9.66
N LYS A 71 -6.45 1.18 -9.84
CA LYS A 71 -7.11 1.52 -11.10
C LYS A 71 -6.91 2.99 -11.43
N LYS A 72 -7.13 3.88 -10.46
CA LYS A 72 -6.88 5.32 -10.58
C LYS A 72 -5.41 5.61 -10.94
N PHE A 73 -4.44 5.06 -10.20
CA PHE A 73 -3.03 5.42 -10.37
C PHE A 73 -2.38 4.84 -11.63
N LYS A 74 -2.87 3.71 -12.13
CA LYS A 74 -2.41 3.12 -13.40
C LYS A 74 -2.67 4.01 -14.61
N GLU A 75 -3.63 4.94 -14.54
CA GLU A 75 -3.88 5.93 -15.59
C GLU A 75 -2.78 7.00 -15.66
N TYR A 76 -2.03 7.19 -14.57
CA TYR A 76 -1.02 8.25 -14.44
C TYR A 76 0.42 7.73 -14.41
N GLY A 77 0.64 6.45 -14.10
CA GLY A 77 1.99 5.89 -14.01
C GLY A 77 2.05 4.44 -13.53
N TYR A 78 3.22 4.04 -13.03
CA TYR A 78 3.43 2.70 -12.50
C TYR A 78 2.84 2.58 -11.08
N THR A 79 2.40 1.38 -10.71
CA THR A 79 1.89 1.10 -9.36
C THR A 79 2.66 -0.06 -8.73
N ALA A 80 3.12 0.11 -7.50
CA ALA A 80 3.72 -0.94 -6.69
C ALA A 80 3.06 -0.99 -5.31
N ILE A 81 2.86 -2.20 -4.79
CA ILE A 81 2.27 -2.42 -3.47
C ILE A 81 3.19 -3.36 -2.69
N CYS A 82 3.53 -2.98 -1.47
CA CYS A 82 4.33 -3.79 -0.56
C CYS A 82 3.75 -3.74 0.86
N GLY A 83 4.28 -4.58 1.76
CA GLY A 83 3.85 -4.63 3.15
C GLY A 83 3.45 -6.03 3.58
N ASP A 84 2.72 -6.12 4.68
CA ASP A 84 2.26 -7.40 5.22
C ASP A 84 0.81 -7.65 4.79
N PHE A 85 0.63 -8.65 3.92
CA PHE A 85 -0.68 -9.04 3.38
C PHE A 85 -1.45 -9.98 4.32
N ASN A 86 -0.85 -10.41 5.43
CA ASN A 86 -1.38 -11.44 6.32
C ASN A 86 -1.92 -12.65 5.54
N ALA A 87 -1.23 -12.99 4.45
CA ALA A 87 -1.59 -14.04 3.52
C ALA A 87 -0.38 -14.94 3.28
N ARG A 88 -0.62 -16.24 3.12
CA ARG A 88 0.40 -17.16 2.65
C ARG A 88 0.35 -17.19 1.13
N CYS A 89 1.47 -16.93 0.47
CA CYS A 89 1.60 -17.30 -0.92
C CYS A 89 1.45 -18.82 -0.99
N LYS A 90 0.52 -19.32 -1.81
CA LYS A 90 0.56 -20.72 -2.20
C LYS A 90 1.91 -20.93 -2.88
N ALA A 91 2.79 -21.73 -2.27
CA ALA A 91 3.85 -22.36 -3.03
C ALA A 91 3.14 -23.26 -4.06
N ASN A 92 3.54 -23.19 -5.32
CA ASN A 92 2.91 -23.98 -6.37
C ASN A 92 2.90 -25.48 -6.00
N GLY A 93 1.71 -26.05 -5.85
CA GLY A 93 1.42 -27.49 -5.99
C GLY A 93 1.68 -28.38 -4.78
N ASP A 94 0.60 -28.71 -4.05
CA ASP A 94 0.25 -30.11 -3.74
C ASP A 94 -1.09 -30.40 -4.43
#